data_AF-A0A1T4T9P9-F1
#
_entry.id   AF-A0A1T4T9P9-F1
#
_cell.length_a   1.000
_cell.length_b   1.000
_cell.length_c   1.000
_cell.angle_alpha   90.00
_cell.angle_beta   90.00
_cell.angle_gamma   90.00
#
_symmetry.space_group_name_H-M   'P 1'
#
loop_
_entity.id
_entity.type
_entity.pdbx_description
1 polymer ?
#
loop_
_entity_poly.entity_id
_entity_poly.type
_entity_poly.pdbx_seq_one_letter_code
_entity_poly.pdbx_strand_id
1 'polypeptide(L)'
;MRALMAGGGACLLVLSLPVARGAWEAQKADGIVTDLRLGHPLDLPRVQAGIADLDRAVAADPVAGRYLERSELLGGAGLTYNLAMSKEERTALLRRAEADLRRGLANAPARGIDWLRLAAMIEVLEGASRQVLPPLFLSIDYAPLIPQTWFPRLRIILDCWPYFDDAQKAKITAYLRQNWRAAQDRRFFAWAIHSVADELILRFFLRDEPGAQEEIGKLIKQEMRH
;
A
#
# COMPACT_ATOMS: atom_id res chain seq x y z
N MET A 1 47.18 19.02 -6.89
CA MET A 1 46.36 18.25 -5.92
C MET A 1 45.40 19.12 -5.09
N ARG A 2 45.83 20.19 -4.41
CA ARG A 2 44.91 21.04 -3.58
C ARG A 2 43.76 21.69 -4.36
N ALA A 3 44.00 22.17 -5.58
CA ALA A 3 42.95 22.76 -6.43
C ALA A 3 41.92 21.73 -6.95
N LEU A 4 42.36 20.48 -7.19
CA LEU A 4 41.47 19.37 -7.58
C LEU A 4 40.61 18.87 -6.42
N MET A 5 41.15 18.87 -5.19
CA MET A 5 40.36 18.57 -3.99
C MET A 5 39.38 19.70 -3.63
N ALA A 6 39.78 20.96 -3.78
CA ALA A 6 38.88 22.11 -3.57
C ALA A 6 37.76 22.17 -4.63
N GLY A 7 38.09 21.90 -5.90
CA GLY A 7 37.10 21.79 -6.98
C GLY A 7 36.17 20.60 -6.79
N GLY A 8 36.71 19.43 -6.43
CA GLY A 8 35.92 18.24 -6.09
C GLY A 8 34.98 18.45 -4.91
N GLY A 9 35.44 19.13 -3.86
CA GLY A 9 34.61 19.49 -2.70
C GLY A 9 33.48 20.47 -3.04
N ALA A 10 33.76 21.49 -3.86
CA ALA A 10 32.74 22.42 -4.33
C ALA A 10 31.69 21.74 -5.22
N CYS A 11 32.10 20.86 -6.12
CA CYS A 11 31.19 20.04 -6.93
C CYS A 11 30.30 19.15 -6.05
N LEU A 12 30.85 18.50 -5.02
CA LEU A 12 30.06 17.67 -4.11
C LEU A 12 29.03 18.49 -3.33
N LEU A 13 29.37 19.69 -2.86
CA LEU A 13 28.44 20.57 -2.17
C LEU A 13 27.27 20.99 -3.08
N VAL A 14 27.57 21.40 -4.32
CA VAL A 14 26.55 21.77 -5.31
C VAL A 14 25.64 20.58 -5.64
N LEU A 15 26.20 19.38 -5.78
CA LEU A 15 25.42 18.17 -6.06
C LEU A 15 24.60 17.68 -4.85
N SER A 16 25.07 17.93 -3.63
CA SER A 16 24.37 17.51 -2.40
C SER A 16 23.27 18.48 -1.95
N LEU A 17 23.31 19.74 -2.38
CA LEU A 17 22.38 20.77 -1.93
C LEU A 17 20.90 20.44 -2.25
N PRO A 18 20.56 19.91 -3.45
CA PRO A 18 19.18 19.50 -3.74
C PRO A 18 18.72 18.34 -2.85
N VAL A 19 19.58 17.36 -2.61
CA VAL A 19 19.30 16.20 -1.72
C VAL A 19 19.08 16.65 -0.28
N ALA A 20 19.95 17.51 0.25
CA ALA A 20 19.83 18.06 1.60
C ALA A 20 18.55 18.87 1.76
N ARG A 21 18.22 19.71 0.76
CA ARG A 21 16.96 20.46 0.75
C ARG A 21 15.74 19.54 0.67
N GLY A 22 15.80 18.52 -0.17
CA GLY A 22 14.74 17.51 -0.29
C GLY A 22 14.50 16.78 1.04
N ALA A 23 15.57 16.36 1.72
CA ALA A 23 15.48 15.73 3.03
C ALA A 23 14.93 16.65 4.11
N TRP A 24 15.36 17.91 4.14
CA TRP A 24 14.86 18.90 5.09
C TRP A 24 13.36 19.16 4.93
N GLU A 25 12.88 19.32 3.69
CA GLU A 25 11.45 19.52 3.45
C GLU A 25 10.65 18.27 3.79
N ALA A 26 11.14 17.07 3.46
CA ALA A 26 10.48 15.82 3.80
C ALA A 26 10.31 15.61 5.31
N GLN A 27 11.35 15.93 6.10
CA GLN A 27 11.34 15.78 7.56
C GLN A 27 10.21 16.58 8.24
N LYS A 28 9.77 17.69 7.65
CA LYS A 28 8.65 18.49 8.18
C LYS A 28 7.32 17.73 8.13
N ALA A 29 7.19 16.77 7.22
CA ALA A 29 5.99 15.94 7.07
C ALA A 29 6.00 14.66 7.93
N ASP A 30 7.13 14.26 8.51
CA ASP A 30 7.28 13.00 9.27
C ASP A 30 6.25 12.84 10.40
N GLY A 31 6.02 13.93 11.16
CA GLY A 31 5.06 13.92 12.25
C GLY A 31 3.63 13.67 11.77
N ILE A 32 3.28 14.15 10.57
CA ILE A 32 1.94 14.00 9.99
C ILE A 32 1.76 12.59 9.46
N VAL A 33 2.78 12.05 8.77
CA VAL A 33 2.77 10.66 8.30
C VAL A 33 2.69 9.70 9.49
N THR A 34 3.38 10.00 10.58
CA THR A 34 3.33 9.21 11.82
C THR A 34 1.94 9.24 12.44
N ASP A 35 1.34 10.43 12.60
CA ASP A 35 -0.02 10.57 13.12
C ASP A 35 -1.03 9.82 12.23
N LEU A 36 -0.84 9.86 10.91
CA LEU A 36 -1.67 9.12 9.96
C LEU A 36 -1.55 7.60 10.14
N ARG A 37 -0.33 7.07 10.30
CA ARG A 37 -0.08 5.63 10.53
C ARG A 37 -0.67 5.13 11.84
N LEU A 38 -0.64 5.97 12.87
CA LEU A 38 -1.13 5.64 14.21
C LEU A 38 -2.64 5.88 14.36
N GLY A 39 -3.31 6.41 13.33
CA GLY A 39 -4.73 6.74 13.38
C GLY A 39 -5.05 7.88 14.35
N HIS A 40 -4.08 8.75 14.63
CA HIS A 40 -4.31 9.94 15.44
C HIS A 40 -5.21 10.93 14.68
N PRO A 41 -5.99 11.76 15.40
CA PRO A 41 -6.78 12.81 14.77
C PRO A 41 -5.91 13.73 13.92
N LEU A 42 -6.30 13.90 12.66
CA LEU A 42 -5.64 14.80 11.71
C LEU A 42 -6.51 16.02 11.47
N ASP A 43 -5.89 17.19 11.40
CA ASP A 43 -6.51 18.41 10.91
C ASP A 43 -6.12 18.68 9.46
N LEU A 44 -7.07 19.19 8.67
CA LEU A 44 -6.86 19.41 7.23
C LEU A 44 -5.75 20.43 6.93
N PRO A 45 -5.64 21.58 7.62
CA PRO A 45 -4.55 22.53 7.39
C PRO A 45 -3.16 21.91 7.56
N ARG A 46 -2.96 21.08 8.59
CA ARG A 46 -1.70 20.39 8.87
C ARG A 46 -1.40 19.36 7.79
N VAL A 47 -2.38 18.59 7.35
CA VAL A 47 -2.23 17.66 6.22
C VAL A 47 -1.83 18.41 4.93
N GLN A 48 -2.47 19.55 4.64
CA GLN A 48 -2.14 20.38 3.48
C GLN A 48 -0.72 20.95 3.56
N ALA A 49 -0.28 21.37 4.74
CA ALA A 49 1.09 21.83 4.97
C ALA A 49 2.11 20.71 4.69
N GLY A 50 1.87 19.50 5.22
CA GLY A 50 2.72 18.34 4.95
C GLY A 50 2.76 17.95 3.47
N ILE A 51 1.64 18.04 2.76
CA ILE A 51 1.61 17.81 1.31
C ILE A 51 2.48 18.85 0.59
N ALA A 52 2.39 20.12 0.98
CA ALA A 52 3.19 21.19 0.39
C ALA A 52 4.70 21.03 0.69
N ASP A 53 5.05 20.55 1.89
CA ASP A 53 6.42 20.17 2.25
C ASP A 53 6.95 19.05 1.35
N LEU A 54 6.16 17.97 1.17
CA LEU A 54 6.55 16.85 0.31
C LEU A 54 6.57 17.23 -1.19
N ASP A 55 5.72 18.16 -1.63
CA ASP A 55 5.79 18.72 -2.98
C ASP A 55 7.12 19.46 -3.21
N ARG A 56 7.58 20.24 -2.22
CA ARG A 56 8.91 20.87 -2.28
C ARG A 56 10.04 19.85 -2.21
N ALA A 57 9.89 18.80 -1.41
CA ALA A 57 10.88 17.73 -1.31
C ALA A 57 11.08 17.02 -2.65
N VAL A 58 9.99 16.61 -3.31
CA VAL A 58 10.02 15.99 -4.65
C VAL A 58 10.59 16.94 -5.70
N ALA A 59 10.25 18.23 -5.65
CA ALA A 59 10.78 19.22 -6.58
C ALA A 59 12.29 19.44 -6.42
N ALA A 60 12.80 19.37 -5.18
CA ALA A 60 14.22 19.51 -4.89
C ALA A 60 15.01 18.23 -5.21
N ASP A 61 14.43 17.05 -4.95
CA ASP A 61 15.10 15.75 -5.07
C ASP A 61 14.11 14.68 -5.61
N PRO A 62 13.93 14.56 -6.94
CA PRO A 62 12.90 13.71 -7.54
C PRO A 62 13.31 12.22 -7.60
N VAL A 63 13.78 11.67 -6.48
CA VAL A 63 14.13 10.25 -6.35
C VAL A 63 12.92 9.40 -5.99
N ALA A 64 13.02 8.10 -6.26
CA ALA A 64 11.95 7.12 -6.00
C ALA A 64 11.37 7.23 -4.58
N GLY A 65 12.23 7.35 -3.57
CA GLY A 65 11.82 7.45 -2.17
C GLY A 65 10.89 8.63 -1.88
N ARG A 66 11.12 9.78 -2.52
CA ARG A 66 10.30 11.00 -2.32
C ARG A 66 8.90 10.85 -2.90
N TYR A 67 8.79 10.23 -4.07
CA TYR A 67 7.48 9.91 -4.63
C TYR A 67 6.72 8.94 -3.73
N LEU A 68 7.38 7.88 -3.24
CA LEU A 68 6.74 6.90 -2.35
C LEU A 68 6.29 7.51 -1.03
N GLU A 69 7.10 8.37 -0.42
CA GLU A 69 6.78 9.13 0.79
C GLU A 69 5.58 10.07 0.55
N ARG A 70 5.60 10.86 -0.52
CA ARG A 70 4.49 11.74 -0.87
C ARG A 70 3.20 10.98 -1.14
N SER A 71 3.29 9.85 -1.84
CA SER A 71 2.12 8.99 -2.09
C SER A 71 1.48 8.48 -0.80
N GLU A 72 2.24 8.33 0.29
CA GLU A 72 1.73 7.85 1.57
C GLU A 72 0.84 8.88 2.23
N LEU A 73 1.32 10.12 2.31
CA LEU A 73 0.53 11.21 2.85
C LEU A 73 -0.71 11.49 1.96
N LEU A 74 -0.54 11.54 0.64
CA LEU A 74 -1.63 11.78 -0.30
C LEU A 74 -2.71 10.68 -0.21
N GLY A 75 -2.28 9.41 -0.23
CA GLY A 75 -3.19 8.27 -0.17
C GLY A 75 -3.90 8.19 1.17
N GLY A 76 -3.16 8.35 2.27
CA GLY A 76 -3.73 8.39 3.61
C GLY A 76 -4.75 9.51 3.77
N ALA A 77 -4.43 10.73 3.34
CA ALA A 77 -5.35 11.86 3.39
C ALA A 77 -6.63 11.60 2.57
N GLY A 78 -6.48 11.10 1.33
CA GLY A 78 -7.62 10.78 0.46
C GLY A 78 -8.58 9.75 1.05
N LEU A 79 -8.06 8.74 1.76
CA LEU A 79 -8.84 7.66 2.40
C LEU A 79 -9.39 8.03 3.79
N THR A 80 -8.88 9.09 4.43
CA THR A 80 -9.27 9.48 5.79
C THR A 80 -10.61 10.22 5.80
N TYR A 81 -11.70 9.52 6.12
CA TYR A 81 -13.09 10.03 5.97
C TYR A 81 -13.45 11.22 6.87
N ASN A 82 -12.76 11.42 8.00
CA ASN A 82 -13.04 12.49 8.95
C ASN A 82 -12.35 13.83 8.61
N LEU A 83 -11.50 13.89 7.59
CA LEU A 83 -11.00 15.15 7.05
C LEU A 83 -12.11 15.88 6.30
N ALA A 84 -12.27 17.19 6.54
CA ALA A 84 -13.26 18.03 5.89
C ALA A 84 -12.91 18.32 4.42
N MET A 85 -12.98 17.29 3.56
CA MET A 85 -12.68 17.35 2.12
C MET A 85 -13.84 16.77 1.31
N SER A 86 -14.10 17.39 0.16
CA SER A 86 -15.03 16.89 -0.86
C SER A 86 -14.56 15.57 -1.48
N LYS A 87 -15.47 14.87 -2.15
CA LYS A 87 -15.15 13.63 -2.87
C LYS A 87 -14.15 13.88 -4.01
N GLU A 88 -14.27 15.04 -4.66
CA GLU A 88 -13.43 15.47 -5.77
C GLU A 88 -12.00 15.71 -5.30
N GLU A 89 -11.81 16.41 -4.18
CA GLU A 89 -10.50 16.62 -3.56
C GLU A 89 -9.85 15.30 -3.16
N ARG A 90 -10.62 14.40 -2.52
CA ARG A 90 -10.13 13.05 -2.16
C ARG A 90 -9.67 12.29 -3.39
N THR A 91 -10.48 12.27 -4.44
CA THR A 91 -10.15 11.58 -5.70
C THR A 91 -8.90 12.16 -6.33
N ALA A 92 -8.72 13.49 -6.30
CA ALA A 92 -7.53 14.15 -6.81
C ALA A 92 -6.26 13.76 -6.02
N LEU A 93 -6.34 13.68 -4.69
CA LEU A 93 -5.23 13.20 -3.85
C LEU A 93 -4.88 11.75 -4.16
N LEU A 94 -5.87 10.87 -4.27
CA LEU A 94 -5.68 9.46 -4.60
C LEU A 94 -5.05 9.27 -5.98
N ARG A 95 -5.48 10.01 -7.00
CA ARG A 95 -4.87 9.98 -8.34
C ARG A 95 -3.42 10.45 -8.34
N ARG A 96 -3.10 11.50 -7.57
CA ARG A 96 -1.70 11.94 -7.37
C ARG A 96 -0.88 10.85 -6.67
N ALA A 97 -1.43 10.21 -5.63
CA ALA A 97 -0.78 9.11 -4.93
C ALA A 97 -0.51 7.91 -5.85
N GLU A 98 -1.46 7.54 -6.71
CA GLU A 98 -1.31 6.49 -7.71
C GLU A 98 -0.15 6.80 -8.67
N ALA A 99 -0.10 8.02 -9.20
CA ALA A 99 0.96 8.47 -10.10
C ALA A 99 2.35 8.42 -9.44
N ASP A 100 2.43 8.86 -8.18
CA ASP A 100 3.66 8.82 -7.39
C ASP A 100 4.11 7.39 -7.09
N LEU A 101 3.18 6.49 -6.73
CA LEU A 101 3.48 5.07 -6.55
C LEU A 101 4.05 4.46 -7.82
N ARG A 102 3.40 4.69 -8.97
CA ARG A 102 3.89 4.19 -10.27
C ARG A 102 5.30 4.69 -10.56
N ARG A 103 5.58 5.98 -10.33
CA ARG A 103 6.90 6.58 -10.58
C ARG A 103 7.97 6.09 -9.62
N GLY A 104 7.64 5.98 -8.33
CA GLY A 104 8.55 5.47 -7.31
C GLY A 104 8.90 3.99 -7.56
N LEU A 105 7.89 3.16 -7.81
CA LEU A 105 8.05 1.72 -8.01
C LEU A 105 8.75 1.36 -9.32
N ALA A 106 8.61 2.18 -10.37
CA ALA A 106 9.39 2.01 -11.60
C ALA A 106 10.91 2.14 -11.38
N ASN A 107 11.33 2.90 -10.37
CA ASN A 107 12.74 3.16 -10.05
C ASN A 107 13.24 2.40 -8.81
N ALA A 108 12.33 1.87 -7.98
CA ALA A 108 12.65 1.10 -6.78
C ALA A 108 11.64 -0.04 -6.58
N PRO A 109 11.69 -1.11 -7.41
CA PRO A 109 10.62 -2.12 -7.48
C PRO A 109 10.60 -3.10 -6.31
N ALA A 110 11.69 -3.26 -5.54
CA ALA A 110 11.78 -4.22 -4.45
C ALA A 110 11.04 -3.74 -3.16
N ARG A 111 9.76 -3.39 -3.30
CA ARG A 111 8.93 -2.76 -2.26
C ARG A 111 7.51 -3.32 -2.24
N GLY A 112 7.36 -4.54 -1.71
CA GLY A 112 6.09 -5.26 -1.77
C GLY A 112 4.91 -4.58 -1.06
N ILE A 113 5.14 -3.80 -0.01
CA ILE A 113 4.08 -3.02 0.66
C ILE A 113 3.60 -1.88 -0.25
N ASP A 114 4.50 -1.19 -0.93
CA ASP A 114 4.15 -0.09 -1.83
C ASP A 114 3.42 -0.60 -3.09
N TRP A 115 3.78 -1.79 -3.60
CA TRP A 115 2.98 -2.46 -4.63
C TRP A 115 1.56 -2.80 -4.16
N LEU A 116 1.38 -3.20 -2.90
CA LEU A 116 0.03 -3.42 -2.34
C LEU A 116 -0.77 -2.13 -2.30
N ARG A 117 -0.13 -1.04 -1.86
CA ARG A 117 -0.75 0.29 -1.84
C ARG A 117 -1.17 0.73 -3.23
N LEU A 118 -0.38 0.44 -4.27
CA LEU A 118 -0.76 0.72 -5.65
C LEU A 118 -1.97 -0.12 -6.09
N ALA A 119 -2.00 -1.40 -5.77
CA ALA A 119 -3.16 -2.25 -6.07
C ALA A 119 -4.44 -1.72 -5.41
N ALA A 120 -4.39 -1.42 -4.11
CA ALA A 120 -5.51 -0.83 -3.37
C ALA A 120 -5.92 0.55 -3.93
N MET A 121 -4.97 1.38 -4.34
CA MET A 121 -5.26 2.69 -4.91
C MET A 121 -6.02 2.58 -6.24
N ILE A 122 -5.58 1.68 -7.13
CA ILE A 122 -6.27 1.41 -8.40
C ILE A 122 -7.68 0.88 -8.13
N GLU A 123 -7.82 -0.06 -7.19
CA GLU A 123 -9.13 -0.61 -6.83
C GLU A 123 -10.08 0.46 -6.27
N VAL A 124 -9.62 1.35 -5.39
CA VAL A 124 -10.44 2.44 -4.86
C VAL A 124 -10.87 3.42 -5.96
N LEU A 125 -9.99 3.70 -6.92
CA LEU A 125 -10.21 4.69 -7.97
C LEU A 125 -11.05 4.16 -9.15
N GLU A 126 -10.92 2.87 -9.46
CA GLU A 126 -11.43 2.27 -10.69
C GLU A 126 -12.34 1.05 -10.45
N GLY A 127 -12.41 0.59 -9.21
CA GLY A 127 -13.06 -0.67 -8.83
C GLY A 127 -12.17 -1.88 -9.10
N ALA A 128 -12.67 -3.05 -8.68
CA ALA A 128 -12.07 -4.32 -8.98
C ALA A 128 -11.91 -4.48 -10.51
N SER A 129 -10.68 -4.75 -10.97
CA SER A 129 -10.39 -4.86 -12.40
C SER A 129 -9.07 -5.59 -12.66
N ARG A 130 -8.82 -5.95 -13.93
CA ARG A 130 -7.54 -6.55 -14.35
C ARG A 130 -6.33 -5.66 -14.08
N GLN A 131 -6.51 -4.34 -13.95
CA GLN A 131 -5.42 -3.40 -13.68
C GLN A 131 -4.86 -3.53 -12.25
N VAL A 132 -5.66 -4.05 -11.32
CA VAL A 132 -5.26 -4.28 -9.93
C VAL A 132 -4.31 -5.48 -9.80
N LEU A 133 -4.40 -6.44 -10.71
CA LEU A 133 -3.72 -7.74 -10.56
C LEU A 133 -2.19 -7.64 -10.66
N PRO A 134 -1.58 -6.94 -11.63
CA PRO A 134 -0.12 -6.84 -11.69
C PRO A 134 0.53 -6.28 -10.41
N PRO A 135 0.10 -5.14 -9.84
CA PRO A 135 0.67 -4.66 -8.58
C PRO A 135 0.35 -5.58 -7.39
N LEU A 136 -0.81 -6.25 -7.36
CA LEU A 136 -1.10 -7.27 -6.33
C LEU A 136 -0.08 -8.41 -6.39
N PHE A 137 0.22 -8.95 -7.57
CA PHE A 137 1.19 -10.03 -7.70
C PHE A 137 2.62 -9.60 -7.39
N LEU A 138 3.03 -8.40 -7.82
CA LEU A 138 4.33 -7.84 -7.44
C LEU A 138 4.45 -7.64 -5.92
N SER A 139 3.35 -7.26 -5.26
CA SER A 139 3.29 -7.19 -3.81
C SER A 139 3.60 -8.55 -3.17
N ILE A 140 2.95 -9.62 -3.64
CA ILE A 140 3.16 -10.98 -3.15
C ILE A 140 4.60 -11.43 -3.44
N ASP A 141 5.13 -11.14 -4.62
CA ASP A 141 6.47 -11.58 -5.02
C ASP A 141 7.59 -10.92 -4.19
N TYR A 142 7.46 -9.62 -3.87
CA TYR A 142 8.47 -8.90 -3.10
C TYR A 142 8.28 -8.96 -1.58
N ALA A 143 7.09 -9.29 -1.09
CA ALA A 143 6.81 -9.31 0.34
C ALA A 143 5.76 -10.38 0.73
N PRO A 144 5.98 -11.67 0.46
CA PRO A 144 4.94 -12.70 0.63
C PRO A 144 4.54 -12.92 2.09
N LEU A 145 5.50 -12.79 3.03
CA LEU A 145 5.33 -13.22 4.42
C LEU A 145 5.25 -12.08 5.44
N ILE A 146 4.71 -10.91 5.04
CA ILE A 146 4.48 -9.78 5.95
C ILE A 146 3.03 -9.87 6.47
N PRO A 147 2.79 -10.25 7.74
CA PRO A 147 1.43 -10.50 8.25
C PRO A 147 0.47 -9.31 8.11
N GLN A 148 0.98 -8.09 8.24
CA GLN A 148 0.21 -6.85 8.11
C GLN A 148 -0.40 -6.67 6.71
N THR A 149 0.10 -7.41 5.71
CA THR A 149 -0.39 -7.35 4.33
C THR A 149 -1.41 -8.45 3.99
N TRP A 150 -1.59 -9.45 4.86
CA TRP A 150 -2.41 -10.62 4.53
C TRP A 150 -3.89 -10.28 4.40
N PHE A 151 -4.44 -9.54 5.36
CA PHE A 151 -5.84 -9.07 5.30
C PHE A 151 -6.12 -8.18 4.07
N PRO A 152 -5.39 -7.07 3.84
CA PRO A 152 -5.67 -6.22 2.67
C PRO A 152 -5.48 -6.95 1.34
N ARG A 153 -4.49 -7.86 1.22
CA ARG A 153 -4.35 -8.69 0.01
C ARG A 153 -5.53 -9.63 -0.16
N LEU A 154 -5.98 -10.29 0.91
CA LEU A 154 -7.13 -11.20 0.84
C LEU A 154 -8.38 -10.45 0.38
N ARG A 155 -8.60 -9.23 0.86
CA ARG A 155 -9.73 -8.39 0.41
C ARG A 155 -9.66 -8.12 -1.09
N ILE A 156 -8.53 -7.60 -1.58
CA ILE A 156 -8.31 -7.35 -3.03
C ILE A 156 -8.47 -8.64 -3.85
N ILE A 157 -7.95 -9.77 -3.37
CA ILE A 157 -8.07 -11.08 -4.04
C ILE A 157 -9.54 -11.48 -4.20
N LEU A 158 -10.34 -11.30 -3.15
CA LEU A 158 -11.74 -11.67 -3.17
C LEU A 158 -12.55 -10.71 -4.08
N ASP A 159 -12.28 -9.40 -4.00
CA ASP A 159 -12.92 -8.38 -4.85
C ASP A 159 -12.58 -8.57 -6.33
N CYS A 160 -11.33 -8.93 -6.64
CA CYS A 160 -10.87 -9.13 -8.01
C CYS A 160 -11.05 -10.57 -8.54
N TRP A 161 -11.74 -11.47 -7.80
CA TRP A 161 -11.92 -12.87 -8.17
C TRP A 161 -12.32 -13.10 -9.64
N PRO A 162 -13.30 -12.38 -10.21
CA PRO A 162 -13.75 -12.59 -11.59
C PRO A 162 -12.69 -12.30 -12.66
N TYR A 163 -11.64 -11.56 -12.31
CA TYR A 163 -10.61 -11.11 -13.26
C TYR A 163 -9.41 -12.05 -13.36
N PHE A 164 -9.26 -13.00 -12.42
CA PHE A 164 -8.13 -13.94 -12.45
C PHE A 164 -8.32 -15.05 -13.49
N ASP A 165 -7.26 -15.32 -14.24
CA ASP A 165 -7.13 -16.56 -15.00
C ASP A 165 -6.75 -17.76 -14.10
N ASP A 166 -6.74 -18.96 -14.66
CA ASP A 166 -6.51 -20.18 -13.89
C ASP A 166 -5.08 -20.29 -13.34
N ALA A 167 -4.08 -19.76 -14.06
CA ALA A 167 -2.69 -19.75 -13.60
C ALA A 167 -2.51 -18.81 -12.39
N GLN A 168 -3.14 -17.64 -12.46
CA GLN A 168 -3.20 -16.67 -11.39
C GLN A 168 -3.95 -17.21 -10.17
N LYS A 169 -5.08 -17.90 -10.37
CA LYS A 169 -5.81 -18.58 -9.29
C LYS A 169 -4.94 -19.64 -8.61
N ALA A 170 -4.15 -20.40 -9.37
CA ALA A 170 -3.22 -21.37 -8.78
C ALA A 170 -2.14 -20.70 -7.93
N LYS A 171 -1.57 -19.57 -8.39
CA LYS A 171 -0.60 -18.76 -7.61
C LYS A 171 -1.22 -18.22 -6.31
N ILE A 172 -2.43 -17.66 -6.39
CA ILE A 172 -3.16 -17.19 -5.21
C ILE A 172 -3.51 -18.33 -4.26
N THR A 173 -3.89 -19.49 -4.78
CA THR A 173 -4.14 -20.69 -3.98
C THR A 173 -2.91 -21.04 -3.15
N ALA A 174 -1.74 -21.14 -3.78
CA ALA A 174 -0.49 -21.44 -3.07
C ALA A 174 -0.17 -20.39 -2.00
N TYR A 175 -0.33 -19.11 -2.33
CA TYR A 175 -0.12 -17.99 -1.40
C TYR A 175 -1.05 -18.05 -0.17
N LEU A 176 -2.36 -18.24 -0.38
CA LEU A 176 -3.32 -18.29 0.73
C LEU A 176 -3.13 -19.51 1.63
N ARG A 177 -2.75 -20.66 1.06
CA ARG A 177 -2.39 -21.86 1.82
C ARG A 177 -1.15 -21.64 2.68
N GLN A 178 -0.14 -20.97 2.13
CA GLN A 178 1.05 -20.61 2.90
C GLN A 178 0.69 -19.70 4.07
N ASN A 179 -0.13 -18.67 3.85
CA ASN A 179 -0.61 -17.79 4.92
C ASN A 179 -1.46 -18.54 5.95
N TRP A 180 -2.34 -19.43 5.51
CA TRP A 180 -3.16 -20.28 6.39
C TRP A 180 -2.29 -21.08 7.37
N ARG A 181 -1.24 -21.71 6.86
CA ARG A 181 -0.29 -22.50 7.65
C ARG A 181 0.58 -21.65 8.57
N ALA A 182 0.99 -20.46 8.11
CA ALA A 182 1.89 -19.57 8.85
C ALA A 182 1.19 -18.69 9.89
N ALA A 183 -0.11 -18.43 9.73
CA ALA A 183 -0.85 -17.54 10.61
C ALA A 183 -1.06 -18.12 12.01
N GLN A 184 -0.62 -17.36 13.02
CA GLN A 184 -0.97 -17.63 14.42
C GLN A 184 -2.42 -17.23 14.73
N ASP A 185 -2.86 -16.11 14.16
CA ASP A 185 -4.25 -15.66 14.20
C ASP A 185 -4.87 -15.74 12.81
N ARG A 186 -5.89 -16.59 12.66
CA ARG A 186 -6.59 -16.84 11.39
C ARG A 186 -7.91 -16.08 11.28
N ARG A 187 -8.30 -15.28 12.28
CA ARG A 187 -9.58 -14.55 12.27
C ARG A 187 -9.72 -13.62 11.07
N PHE A 188 -8.61 -13.09 10.56
CA PHE A 188 -8.62 -12.23 9.37
C PHE A 188 -9.22 -12.91 8.13
N PHE A 189 -9.19 -14.24 8.03
CA PHE A 189 -9.86 -14.97 6.96
C PHE A 189 -11.38 -14.84 7.04
N ALA A 190 -11.94 -14.83 8.26
CA ALA A 190 -13.36 -14.59 8.49
C ALA A 190 -13.72 -13.11 8.35
N TRP A 191 -12.90 -12.20 8.91
CA TRP A 191 -13.12 -10.75 8.79
C TRP A 191 -13.15 -10.25 7.35
N ALA A 192 -12.45 -10.92 6.44
CA ALA A 192 -12.44 -10.54 5.03
C ALA A 192 -13.76 -10.91 4.33
N ILE A 193 -14.61 -11.78 4.87
CA ILE A 193 -15.84 -12.25 4.21
C ILE A 193 -16.94 -11.19 4.39
N HIS A 194 -17.38 -10.56 3.30
CA HIS A 194 -18.49 -9.61 3.32
C HIS A 194 -19.74 -10.14 2.60
N SER A 195 -19.62 -11.27 1.90
CA SER A 195 -20.69 -11.90 1.14
C SER A 195 -20.57 -13.42 1.14
N VAL A 196 -21.66 -14.10 0.78
CA VAL A 196 -21.64 -15.56 0.58
C VAL A 196 -20.65 -15.96 -0.51
N ALA A 197 -20.47 -15.12 -1.54
CA ALA A 197 -19.50 -15.38 -2.61
C ALA A 197 -18.06 -15.39 -2.07
N ASP A 198 -17.69 -14.46 -1.19
CA ASP A 198 -16.37 -14.42 -0.56
C ASP A 198 -16.07 -15.71 0.21
N GLU A 199 -17.05 -16.22 0.98
CA GLU A 199 -16.89 -17.48 1.70
C GLU A 199 -16.62 -18.64 0.73
N LEU A 200 -17.41 -18.76 -0.34
CA LEU A 200 -17.26 -19.83 -1.33
C LEU A 200 -15.88 -19.76 -2.02
N ILE A 201 -15.41 -18.56 -2.38
CA ILE A 201 -14.10 -18.36 -3.00
C ILE A 201 -12.98 -18.73 -2.01
N LEU A 202 -13.08 -18.30 -0.76
CA LEU A 202 -12.09 -18.64 0.25
C LEU A 202 -12.03 -20.16 0.49
N ARG A 203 -13.20 -20.80 0.60
CA ARG A 203 -13.30 -22.27 0.72
C ARG A 203 -12.70 -22.97 -0.48
N PHE A 204 -12.90 -22.45 -1.69
CA PHE A 204 -12.28 -22.98 -2.91
C PHE A 204 -10.74 -22.97 -2.81
N PHE A 205 -10.12 -21.85 -2.41
CA PHE A 205 -8.67 -21.77 -2.29
C PHE A 205 -8.09 -22.72 -1.22
N LEU A 206 -8.82 -22.90 -0.12
CA LEU A 206 -8.38 -23.72 1.01
C LEU A 206 -8.96 -25.14 1.00
N ARG A 207 -9.56 -25.59 -0.12
CA ARG A 207 -10.26 -26.88 -0.19
C ARG A 207 -9.38 -28.11 0.10
N ASP A 208 -8.10 -28.03 -0.26
CA ASP A 208 -7.16 -29.14 -0.06
C ASP A 208 -6.32 -28.97 1.24
N GLU A 209 -6.58 -27.94 2.05
CA GLU A 209 -5.90 -27.76 3.32
C GLU A 209 -6.60 -28.59 4.43
N PRO A 210 -5.87 -29.52 5.09
CA PRO A 210 -6.45 -30.35 6.14
C PRO A 210 -7.08 -29.51 7.26
N GLY A 211 -8.34 -29.80 7.59
CA GLY A 211 -9.07 -29.12 8.67
C GLY A 211 -9.53 -27.69 8.37
N ALA A 212 -9.09 -27.08 7.26
CA ALA A 212 -9.38 -25.67 6.98
C ALA A 212 -10.87 -25.39 6.82
N GLN A 213 -11.62 -26.29 6.20
CA GLN A 213 -13.06 -26.12 5.98
C GLN A 213 -13.86 -26.05 7.28
N GLU A 214 -13.51 -26.88 8.27
CA GLU A 214 -14.15 -26.91 9.58
C GLU A 214 -13.77 -25.66 10.39
N GLU A 215 -12.48 -25.29 10.36
CA GLU A 215 -11.97 -24.14 11.08
C GLU A 215 -12.55 -22.82 10.56
N ILE A 216 -12.62 -22.62 9.23
CA ILE A 216 -13.32 -21.48 8.63
C ILE A 216 -14.77 -21.42 9.10
N GLY A 217 -15.47 -22.56 9.14
CA GLY A 217 -16.84 -22.64 9.64
C GLY A 217 -16.97 -22.25 11.12
N LYS A 218 -15.97 -22.55 11.96
CA LYS A 218 -15.93 -22.12 13.36
C LYS A 218 -15.68 -20.61 13.46
N LEU A 219 -14.71 -20.08 12.72
CA LEU A 219 -14.35 -18.66 12.72
C LEU A 219 -15.53 -17.79 12.28
N ILE A 220 -16.21 -18.14 11.18
CA ILE A 220 -17.39 -17.41 10.69
C ILE A 220 -18.51 -17.39 11.74
N LYS A 221 -18.80 -18.53 12.38
CA LYS A 221 -19.82 -18.60 13.44
C LYS A 221 -19.48 -17.77 14.66
N GLN A 222 -18.19 -17.59 14.97
CA GLN A 222 -17.76 -16.75 16.08
C GLN A 222 -17.94 -15.26 15.75
N GLU A 223 -17.61 -14.85 14.54
CA GLU A 223 -17.79 -13.45 14.09
C GLU A 223 -19.26 -13.05 13.99
N MET A 224 -20.14 -13.92 13.47
CA MET A 224 -21.58 -13.61 13.36
C MET A 224 -22.32 -13.51 14.71
N ARG A 225 -21.68 -13.83 15.84
CA ARG A 225 -22.28 -13.74 17.19
C ARG A 225 -21.99 -12.41 17.89
N HIS A 226 -21.16 -11.56 17.29
CA HIS A 226 -20.82 -10.22 17.77
C HIS A 226 -21.40 -9.16 16.86
#